data_AF-A0AAV6YFU1-F1
#
_entry.id   AF-A0AAV6YFU1-F1
#
_cell.length_a   1.000
_cell.length_b   1.000
_cell.length_c   1.000
_cell.angle_alpha   90.00
_cell.angle_beta   90.00
_cell.angle_gamma   90.00
#
_symmetry.space_group_name_H-M   'P 1'
#
loop_
_entity.id
_entity.type
_entity.pdbx_description
1 polymer ?
#
loop_
_entity_poly.entity_id
_entity_poly.type
_entity_poly.pdbx_seq_one_letter_code
_entity_poly.pdbx_strand_id
1 'polypeptide(L)'
;QEERSRSEHNLVNIQKTHERMQTENKISPYYRTKLRGLYTTAKADAEAECNILRRSLDKIAEIKSLLEERRIAAKIAGLYHDSEPPRKTMRRGVLMTLLQQSAMTLP
;
A
#
# COMPACT_ATOMS: atom_id res chain seq x y z
N GLN A 1 -8.87 5.08 -8.79
CA GLN A 1 -9.82 6.20 -8.58
C GLN A 1 -11.23 5.84 -9.07
N GLU A 2 -11.35 5.11 -10.19
CA GLU A 2 -12.63 4.69 -10.76
C GLU A 2 -13.46 3.80 -9.82
N GLU A 3 -12.85 2.77 -9.20
CA GLU A 3 -13.54 1.85 -8.27
C GLU A 3 -14.21 2.58 -7.10
N ARG A 4 -13.49 3.50 -6.45
CA ARG A 4 -14.03 4.33 -5.37
C ARG A 4 -15.21 5.19 -5.85
N SER A 5 -15.08 5.79 -7.04
CA SER A 5 -16.13 6.65 -7.60
C SER A 5 -17.40 5.85 -7.91
N ARG A 6 -17.25 4.60 -8.38
CA ARG A 6 -18.37 3.67 -8.61
C ARG A 6 -19.04 3.27 -7.29
N SER A 7 -18.25 2.90 -6.29
CA SER A 7 -18.72 2.52 -4.94
C SER A 7 -19.51 3.67 -4.30
N GLU A 8 -18.97 4.88 -4.35
CA GLU A 8 -19.63 6.09 -3.84
C GLU A 8 -20.96 6.37 -4.55
N HIS A 9 -20.99 6.25 -5.88
CA HIS A 9 -22.23 6.37 -6.64
C HIS A 9 -23.30 5.35 -6.22
N ASN A 10 -22.88 4.09 -5.99
CA ASN A 10 -23.79 3.03 -5.56
C ASN A 10 -24.35 3.26 -4.14
N LEU A 11 -23.52 3.77 -3.22
CA LEU A 11 -23.96 4.16 -1.88
C LEU A 11 -24.98 5.30 -1.91
N VAL A 12 -24.73 6.32 -2.74
CA VAL A 12 -25.70 7.43 -2.95
C VAL A 12 -27.03 6.90 -3.50
N ASN A 13 -27.00 5.93 -4.42
CA ASN A 13 -28.21 5.33 -4.98
C ASN A 13 -29.00 4.52 -3.93
N ILE A 14 -28.31 3.83 -3.02
CA ILE A 14 -28.96 3.15 -1.87
C ILE A 14 -29.68 4.17 -0.99
N GLN A 15 -28.99 5.25 -0.62
CA GLN A 15 -29.57 6.31 0.22
C GLN A 15 -30.82 6.93 -0.43
N LYS A 16 -30.71 7.38 -1.68
CA LYS A 16 -31.85 7.96 -2.43
C LYS A 16 -33.01 6.98 -2.57
N THR A 17 -32.73 5.69 -2.70
CA THR A 17 -33.78 4.66 -2.80
C THR A 17 -34.49 4.47 -1.46
N HIS A 18 -33.78 4.55 -0.34
CA HIS A 18 -34.38 4.55 1.00
C HIS A 18 -35.23 5.79 1.25
N GLU A 19 -34.74 6.98 0.91
CA GLU A 19 -35.49 8.23 1.05
C GLU A 19 -36.84 8.16 0.33
N ARG A 20 -36.84 7.69 -0.93
CA ARG A 20 -38.08 7.48 -1.69
C ARG A 20 -39.01 6.45 -1.06
N MET A 21 -38.46 5.33 -0.58
CA MET A 21 -39.25 4.29 0.07
C MET A 21 -39.89 4.80 1.38
N GLN A 22 -39.22 5.68 2.13
CA GLN A 22 -39.77 6.28 3.35
C GLN A 22 -40.91 7.25 3.07
N THR A 23 -40.91 7.93 1.92
CA THR A 23 -42.03 8.79 1.52
C THR A 23 -43.29 8.00 1.12
N GLU A 24 -43.18 6.69 0.89
CA GLU A 24 -44.34 5.85 0.60
C GLU A 24 -44.97 5.31 1.89
N ASN A 25 -46.30 5.42 2.01
CA ASN A 25 -47.07 4.94 3.17
C ASN A 25 -46.90 3.42 3.44
N LYS A 26 -46.47 2.64 2.44
CA LYS A 26 -46.20 1.21 2.57
C LYS A 26 -44.96 0.85 1.78
N ILE A 27 -44.11 -0.01 2.35
CA ILE A 27 -42.95 -0.55 1.65
C ILE A 27 -43.42 -1.41 0.48
N SER A 28 -43.25 -0.90 -0.74
CA SER A 28 -43.59 -1.65 -1.95
C SER A 28 -42.59 -2.78 -2.23
N PRO A 29 -43.03 -3.94 -2.77
CA PRO A 29 -42.16 -5.03 -3.22
C PRO A 29 -41.06 -4.58 -4.21
N TYR A 30 -41.33 -3.50 -4.96
CA TYR A 30 -40.37 -2.89 -5.88
C TYR A 30 -39.10 -2.41 -5.15
N TYR A 31 -39.25 -1.59 -4.10
CA TYR A 31 -38.10 -1.03 -3.38
C TYR A 31 -37.32 -2.11 -2.65
N ARG A 32 -37.98 -3.14 -2.11
CA ARG A 32 -37.29 -4.30 -1.53
C ARG A 32 -36.38 -4.99 -2.55
N THR A 33 -36.91 -5.24 -3.75
CA THR A 33 -36.16 -5.90 -4.83
C THR A 33 -35.00 -5.03 -5.30
N LYS A 34 -35.24 -3.72 -5.48
CA LYS A 34 -34.22 -2.75 -5.89
C LYS A 34 -33.11 -2.60 -4.85
N LEU A 35 -33.46 -2.41 -3.58
CA LEU A 35 -32.50 -2.32 -2.48
C LEU A 35 -31.66 -3.58 -2.36
N ARG A 36 -32.26 -4.77 -2.48
CA ARG A 36 -31.51 -6.02 -2.49
C ARG A 36 -30.45 -6.04 -3.60
N GLY A 37 -30.82 -5.63 -4.82
CA GLY A 37 -29.87 -5.52 -5.93
C GLY A 37 -28.73 -4.56 -5.63
N LEU A 38 -29.06 -3.35 -5.17
CA LEU A 38 -28.06 -2.33 -4.82
C LEU A 38 -27.11 -2.80 -3.70
N TYR A 39 -27.62 -3.49 -2.68
CA TYR A 39 -26.79 -4.06 -1.62
C TYR A 39 -25.88 -5.19 -2.12
N THR A 40 -26.35 -6.04 -3.03
CA THR A 40 -25.50 -7.05 -3.66
C THR A 40 -24.34 -6.40 -4.42
N THR A 41 -24.61 -5.34 -5.18
CA THR A 41 -23.56 -4.59 -5.90
C THR A 41 -22.60 -3.91 -4.93
N ALA A 42 -23.10 -3.22 -3.90
CA ALA A 42 -22.25 -2.54 -2.91
C ALA A 42 -21.35 -3.53 -2.14
N LYS A 43 -21.85 -4.74 -1.86
CA LYS A 43 -21.03 -5.81 -1.28
C LYS A 43 -19.90 -6.22 -2.23
N ALA A 44 -20.19 -6.43 -3.50
CA ALA A 44 -19.19 -6.78 -4.50
C ALA A 44 -18.13 -5.67 -4.68
N ASP A 45 -18.54 -4.40 -4.67
CA ASP A 45 -17.62 -3.26 -4.70
C ASP A 45 -16.67 -3.28 -3.50
N ALA A 46 -17.18 -3.50 -2.29
CA ALA A 46 -16.36 -3.59 -1.08
C ALA A 46 -15.37 -4.76 -1.11
N GLU A 47 -15.78 -5.91 -1.65
CA GLU A 47 -14.89 -7.07 -1.85
C GLU A 47 -13.77 -6.78 -2.85
N ALA A 48 -14.09 -6.08 -3.95
CA ALA A 48 -13.10 -5.66 -4.94
C ALA A 48 -12.07 -4.68 -4.35
N GLU A 49 -12.53 -3.66 -3.62
CA GLU A 49 -11.65 -2.71 -2.93
C GLU A 49 -10.74 -3.41 -1.91
N CYS A 50 -11.29 -4.33 -1.11
CA CYS A 50 -10.52 -5.11 -0.15
C CYS A 50 -9.41 -5.93 -0.82
N ASN A 51 -9.68 -6.53 -1.97
CA ASN A 51 -8.69 -7.28 -2.73
C ASN A 51 -7.54 -6.39 -3.23
N ILE A 52 -7.84 -5.16 -3.68
CA ILE A 52 -6.81 -4.20 -4.10
C ILE A 52 -5.93 -3.78 -2.90
N LEU A 53 -6.55 -3.51 -1.76
CA LEU A 53 -5.82 -3.15 -0.53
C LEU A 53 -4.89 -4.27 -0.08
N ARG A 54 -5.36 -5.53 -0.10
CA ARG A 54 -4.53 -6.71 0.23
C ARG A 54 -3.31 -6.82 -0.69
N ARG A 55 -3.49 -6.73 -2.01
CA ARG A 55 -2.38 -6.76 -2.97
C ARG A 55 -1.38 -5.63 -2.73
N SER A 56 -1.87 -4.46 -2.33
CA SER A 56 -1.01 -3.32 -2.01
C SER A 56 -0.20 -3.56 -0.73
N LEU A 57 -0.81 -4.18 0.29
CA LEU A 57 -0.12 -4.60 1.51
C LEU A 57 0.96 -5.66 1.24
N ASP A 58 0.69 -6.62 0.36
CA ASP A 58 1.68 -7.62 -0.05
C ASP A 58 2.91 -6.96 -0.66
N LYS A 59 2.72 -5.94 -1.51
CA LYS A 59 3.83 -5.17 -2.09
C LYS A 59 4.62 -4.39 -1.05
N ILE A 60 3.95 -3.84 -0.03
CA ILE A 60 4.63 -3.17 1.09
C ILE A 60 5.47 -4.19 1.88
N ALA A 61 4.93 -5.38 2.13
CA ALA A 61 5.65 -6.44 2.83
C ALA A 61 6.90 -6.89 2.05
N GLU A 62 6.76 -7.07 0.73
CA GLU A 62 7.87 -7.40 -0.18
C GLU A 62 8.98 -6.33 -0.12
N ILE A 63 8.63 -5.05 -0.20
CA ILE A 63 9.60 -3.94 -0.09
C ILE A 63 10.32 -3.98 1.26
N LYS A 64 9.59 -4.21 2.36
CA LYS A 64 10.19 -4.30 3.70
C LYS A 64 11.16 -5.47 3.81
N SER A 65 10.83 -6.64 3.24
CA SER A 65 11.72 -7.80 3.20
C SER A 65 13.02 -7.48 2.47
N LEU A 66 12.92 -6.88 1.28
CA LEU A 66 14.10 -6.50 0.48
C LEU A 66 14.99 -5.47 1.19
N LEU A 67 14.40 -4.54 1.94
CA LEU A 67 15.17 -3.57 2.75
C LEU A 67 15.90 -4.27 3.90
N GLU A 68 15.27 -5.23 4.58
CA GLU A 68 15.88 -5.97 5.67
C GLU A 68 17.00 -6.89 5.16
N GLU A 69 16.79 -7.60 4.06
CA GLU A 69 17.83 -8.41 3.41
C GLU A 69 19.06 -7.57 3.04
N ARG A 70 18.86 -6.35 2.50
CA ARG A 70 19.95 -5.41 2.22
C ARG A 70 20.66 -4.95 3.49
N ARG A 71 19.92 -4.70 4.57
CA ARG A 71 20.49 -4.33 5.88
C ARG A 71 21.36 -5.46 6.43
N ILE A 72 20.87 -6.70 6.41
CA ILE A 72 21.62 -7.88 6.85
C ILE A 72 22.88 -8.07 6.00
N ALA A 73 22.77 -7.98 4.67
CA ALA A 73 23.92 -8.11 3.76
C ALA A 73 24.98 -7.03 4.02
N ALA A 74 24.57 -5.78 4.25
CA ALA A 74 25.49 -4.70 4.61
C ALA A 74 26.19 -4.94 5.96
N LYS A 75 25.47 -5.51 6.94
CA LYS A 75 26.03 -5.91 8.24
C LYS A 75 27.08 -7.02 8.09
N ILE A 76 26.79 -8.05 7.31
CA ILE A 76 27.72 -9.15 7.03
C ILE A 76 28.97 -8.63 6.30
N ALA A 77 28.81 -7.71 5.35
CA ALA A 77 29.91 -7.10 4.61
C ALA A 77 30.76 -6.11 5.45
N GLY A 78 30.46 -5.93 6.74
CA GLY A 78 31.16 -4.99 7.62
C GLY A 78 30.92 -3.52 7.29
N LEU A 79 29.91 -3.21 6.46
CA LEU A 79 29.57 -1.87 5.98
C LEU A 79 28.47 -1.19 6.81
N TYR A 80 27.95 -1.85 7.85
CA TYR A 80 26.79 -1.41 8.62
C TYR A 80 27.11 -1.33 10.13
N HIS A 81 26.97 -0.15 10.72
CA HIS A 81 27.02 0.10 12.17
C HIS A 81 25.60 0.47 12.62
N ASP A 82 25.07 -0.16 13.67
CA ASP A 82 23.65 -0.07 14.08
C ASP A 82 23.17 1.35 14.48
N SER A 83 24.08 2.33 14.48
CA SER A 83 23.84 3.72 14.90
C SER A 83 23.85 4.73 13.75
N GLU A 84 24.01 4.34 12.48
CA GLU A 84 24.12 5.29 11.38
C GLU A 84 23.11 5.03 10.24
N PRO A 85 22.53 6.10 9.64
CA PRO A 85 21.72 5.98 8.43
C PRO A 85 22.56 5.37 7.29
N PRO A 86 21.92 4.76 6.27
CA PRO A 86 22.63 4.09 5.18
C PRO A 86 23.71 5.00 4.59
N ARG A 87 24.99 4.69 4.82
CA ARG A 87 26.07 5.53 4.28
C ARG A 87 26.02 5.41 2.75
N LYS A 88 26.04 6.55 2.07
CA LYS A 88 26.31 6.61 0.63
C LYS A 88 27.64 5.90 0.39
N THR A 89 27.67 4.97 -0.57
CA THR A 89 28.90 4.31 -1.04
C THR A 89 30.05 5.32 -1.08
N MET A 90 31.18 4.97 -0.44
CA MET A 90 32.33 5.86 -0.39
C MET A 90 32.73 6.27 -1.81
N ARG A 91 32.79 7.58 -2.04
CA ARG A 91 33.17 8.13 -3.34
C ARG A 91 34.58 7.65 -3.66
N ARG A 92 34.82 7.24 -4.91
CA ARG A 92 36.12 6.71 -5.40
C ARG A 92 37.33 7.52 -4.94
N GLY A 93 37.21 8.86 -4.86
CA GLY A 93 38.28 9.74 -4.38
C GLY A 93 38.68 9.45 -2.92
N VAL A 94 37.72 9.22 -2.03
CA VAL A 94 37.98 8.90 -0.62
C VAL A 94 38.68 7.54 -0.50
N LEU A 95 38.23 6.56 -1.30
CA LEU A 95 38.85 5.23 -1.33
C LEU A 95 40.30 5.30 -1.82
N MET A 96 40.57 6.14 -2.82
CA MET A 96 41.91 6.38 -3.35
C MET A 96 42.82 7.05 -2.32
N THR A 97 42.32 8.03 -1.56
CA THR A 97 43.12 8.67 -0.50
C THR A 97 43.49 7.68 0.60
N LEU A 98 42.56 6.83 1.04
CA LEU A 98 42.83 5.77 2.01
C LEU A 98 43.87 4.77 1.49
N LEU A 99 43.76 4.37 0.22
CA LEU A 99 44.71 3.46 -0.41
C LEU A 99 46.12 4.07 -0.48
N GLN A 100 46.22 5.36 -0.83
CA GLN A 100 47.48 6.09 -0.84
C GLN A 100 48.09 6.22 0.56
N GLN A 101 47.29 6.55 1.57
CA GLN A 101 47.77 6.65 2.96
C GLN A 101 48.27 5.31 3.50
N SER A 102 47.55 4.21 3.25
CA SER A 102 48.01 2.88 3.64
C SER A 102 49.28 2.46 2.91
N ALA A 103 49.42 2.82 1.63
CA ALA A 103 50.64 2.57 0.86
C ALA A 103 51.87 3.30 1.41
N MET A 104 51.70 4.48 2.02
CA MET A 104 52.80 5.22 2.65
C MET A 104 53.31 4.59 3.96
N THR A 105 52.56 3.64 4.52
CA THR A 105 52.92 2.94 5.77
C THR A 105 53.43 1.50 5.54
N LEU A 106 53.57 1.08 4.27
CA LEU A 106 54.19 -0.19 3.93
C LEU A 106 55.73 -0.03 3.94
N PRO A 107 56.48 -0.93 4.62
CA PRO A 107 57.94 -0.88 4.71
C PRO A 107 58.65 -1.20 3.38
#